data_AF-A0A7V5K5J3-F1
#
_entry.id   AF-A0A7V5K5J3-F1
#
_cell.length_a   1.000
_cell.length_b   1.000
_cell.length_c   1.000
_cell.angle_alpha   90.00
_cell.angle_beta   90.00
_cell.angle_gamma   90.00
#
_symmetry.space_group_name_H-M   'P 1'
#
loop_
_entity.id
_entity.type
_entity.pdbx_description
1 polymer ?
#
loop_
_entity_poly.entity_id
_entity_poly.type
_entity_poly.pdbx_seq_one_letter_code
_entity_poly.pdbx_strand_id
1 'polypeptide(L)'
;MSLSIPKEPPVDLSGEAGQRTGIRERRMNPQKGTLEQIEALFHPRSVAVVGVPRGMKMGKLFLMALRDQGFPGAIYPVNPEAHEIDGLKTYPRISAIPGPVDLAILLVPNQRSLPVLQECARHGVRAAVLFTAGFA
;
A
#
# COMPACT_ATOMS: atom_id res chain seq x y z
N MET A 1 -10.06 53.84 -23.03
CA MET A 1 -11.32 53.21 -22.57
C MET A 1 -10.93 52.05 -21.66
N SER A 2 -10.91 52.28 -20.34
CA SER A 2 -10.60 51.25 -19.34
C SER A 2 -11.90 50.61 -18.88
N LEU A 3 -12.00 49.28 -18.99
CA LEU A 3 -13.11 48.50 -18.46
C LEU A 3 -12.79 48.12 -17.00
N SER A 4 -13.56 48.68 -16.07
CA SER A 4 -13.52 48.36 -14.64
C SER A 4 -14.22 47.02 -14.38
N ILE A 5 -13.52 46.07 -13.76
CA ILE A 5 -14.08 44.79 -13.30
C ILE A 5 -14.63 45.02 -11.87
N PRO A 6 -15.88 44.61 -11.54
CA PRO A 6 -16.40 44.73 -10.19
C PRO A 6 -15.72 43.72 -9.24
N LYS A 7 -15.40 44.18 -8.02
CA LYS A 7 -14.77 43.37 -6.96
C LYS A 7 -15.85 42.60 -6.20
N GLU A 8 -15.82 41.27 -6.23
CA GLU A 8 -16.72 40.43 -5.42
C GLU A 8 -16.44 40.59 -3.92
N PRO A 9 -17.48 40.57 -3.07
CA PRO A 9 -17.30 40.62 -1.62
C PRO A 9 -16.74 39.30 -1.08
N PRO A 10 -15.99 39.33 0.04
CA PRO A 10 -15.44 38.13 0.66
C PRO A 10 -16.55 37.23 1.19
N VAL A 11 -16.44 35.94 0.89
CA VAL A 11 -17.33 34.88 1.39
C VAL A 11 -17.01 34.64 2.88
N ASP A 12 -18.02 34.85 3.73
CA ASP A 12 -17.99 34.50 5.14
C ASP A 12 -18.17 32.98 5.32
N LEU A 13 -17.19 32.32 5.94
CA LEU A 13 -17.14 30.87 6.16
C LEU A 13 -17.38 30.48 7.63
N SER A 14 -18.12 31.28 8.38
CA SER A 14 -18.49 30.94 9.76
C SER A 14 -19.77 30.07 9.83
N GLY A 15 -19.58 28.76 10.07
CA GLY A 15 -20.61 27.75 10.39
C GLY A 15 -21.10 26.96 9.16
N GLU A 16 -21.13 25.62 9.11
CA GLU A 16 -21.63 24.71 10.14
C GLU A 16 -20.82 23.42 10.28
N ALA A 17 -20.75 22.94 11.52
CA ALA A 17 -20.21 21.66 11.93
C ALA A 17 -21.21 20.52 11.63
N GLY A 18 -20.74 19.43 11.01
CA GLY A 18 -21.58 18.26 10.78
C GLY A 18 -20.80 17.01 10.39
N GLN A 19 -20.36 16.25 11.40
CA GLN A 19 -20.06 14.79 11.38
C GLN A 19 -18.87 14.30 10.54
N ARG A 20 -17.70 14.23 11.20
CA ARG A 20 -16.50 13.53 10.72
C ARG A 20 -16.57 12.03 11.05
N THR A 21 -16.62 11.20 10.01
CA THR A 21 -16.50 9.73 10.07
C THR A 21 -15.16 9.33 10.70
N GLY A 22 -15.20 8.38 11.63
CA GLY A 22 -14.12 8.01 12.54
C GLY A 22 -12.89 7.33 11.93
N ILE A 23 -12.12 8.06 11.13
CA ILE A 23 -10.67 7.83 11.05
C ILE A 23 -10.10 8.46 12.32
N ARG A 24 -9.83 7.66 13.35
CA ARG A 24 -9.02 8.14 14.47
C ARG A 24 -7.67 8.56 13.87
N GLU A 25 -7.46 9.86 13.71
CA GLU A 25 -6.14 10.44 13.48
C GLU A 25 -5.25 9.97 14.63
N ARG A 26 -4.50 8.89 14.40
CA ARG A 26 -3.29 8.66 15.19
C ARG A 26 -2.48 9.93 14.97
N ARG A 27 -2.43 10.80 15.98
CA ARG A 27 -1.45 11.88 16.01
C ARG A 27 -0.10 11.25 15.68
N MET A 28 0.46 11.60 14.51
CA MET A 28 1.85 11.30 14.22
C MET A 28 2.64 11.85 15.38
N ASN A 29 3.34 10.98 16.11
CA ASN A 29 4.17 11.42 17.22
C ASN A 29 5.38 12.15 16.62
N PRO A 30 5.47 13.49 16.75
CA PRO A 30 6.57 14.25 16.13
C PRO A 30 7.93 13.92 16.76
N GLN A 31 7.95 13.11 17.81
CA GLN A 31 9.15 12.67 18.53
C GLN A 31 9.80 11.39 17.94
N LYS A 32 9.14 10.67 17.03
CA LYS A 32 9.80 9.62 16.24
C LYS A 32 10.40 10.25 14.99
N GLY A 33 11.70 10.03 14.76
CA GLY A 33 12.38 10.55 13.58
C GLY A 33 11.65 10.13 12.30
N THR A 34 11.59 11.02 11.30
CA THR A 34 10.92 10.76 10.01
C THR A 34 11.35 9.43 9.37
N LEU A 35 12.61 9.04 9.57
CA LEU A 35 13.17 7.78 9.08
C LEU A 35 12.52 6.55 9.75
N GLU A 36 12.27 6.59 11.05
CA GLU A 36 11.62 5.47 11.77
C GLU A 36 10.19 5.21 11.26
N GLN A 37 9.53 6.24 10.74
CA GLN A 37 8.15 6.14 10.23
C GLN A 37 8.09 5.44 8.86
N ILE A 38 9.15 5.52 8.07
CA ILE A 38 9.26 4.94 6.72
C ILE A 38 10.23 3.76 6.66
N GLU A 39 10.77 3.33 7.79
CA GLU A 39 11.77 2.26 7.89
C GLU A 39 11.32 0.97 7.20
N ALA A 40 10.04 0.62 7.30
CA ALA A 40 9.50 -0.59 6.65
C ALA A 40 9.50 -0.52 5.11
N LEU A 41 9.60 0.67 4.53
CA LEU A 41 9.69 0.87 3.08
C LEU A 41 11.11 0.62 2.56
N PHE A 42 12.14 1.01 3.34
CA PHE A 42 13.55 0.94 2.92
C PHE A 42 14.27 -0.30 3.47
N HIS A 43 13.93 -0.76 4.67
CA HIS A 43 14.54 -1.90 5.34
C HIS A 43 13.50 -2.93 5.83
N PRO A 44 12.66 -3.49 4.94
CA PRO A 44 11.73 -4.55 5.31
C PRO A 44 12.47 -5.84 5.67
N ARG A 45 12.01 -6.56 6.70
CA ARG A 45 12.45 -7.94 7.02
C ARG A 45 11.55 -9.00 6.39
N SER A 46 10.45 -8.56 5.79
CA SER A 46 9.51 -9.42 5.08
C SER A 46 8.74 -8.63 4.01
N VAL A 47 8.54 -9.24 2.85
CA VAL A 47 7.86 -8.63 1.71
C VAL A 47 6.75 -9.56 1.22
N ALA A 48 5.52 -9.06 1.15
CA ALA A 48 4.44 -9.71 0.42
C ALA A 48 4.32 -9.13 -0.98
N VAL A 49 4.31 -9.97 -2.01
CA VAL A 49 4.07 -9.55 -3.40
C VAL A 49 2.69 -10.02 -3.79
N VAL A 50 1.75 -9.08 -3.98
CA VAL A 50 0.32 -9.36 -4.18
C VAL A 50 -0.08 -9.24 -5.63
N GLY A 51 -0.80 -10.24 -6.14
CA GLY A 51 -1.19 -10.29 -7.54
C GLY A 51 -0.09 -10.89 -8.44
N VAL A 52 0.77 -11.74 -7.87
CA VAL A 52 1.79 -12.46 -8.63
C VAL A 52 1.10 -13.41 -9.62
N PRO A 53 1.32 -13.28 -10.93
CA PRO A 53 0.76 -14.19 -11.92
C PRO A 53 1.55 -15.51 -11.97
N ARG A 54 0.91 -16.60 -12.41
CA ARG A 54 1.58 -17.90 -12.63
C ARG A 54 2.59 -17.87 -13.80
N GLY A 55 2.43 -16.93 -14.74
CA GLY A 55 3.29 -16.78 -15.93
C GLY A 55 4.29 -15.62 -15.82
N MET A 56 5.17 -15.50 -16.81
CA MET A 56 6.20 -14.45 -16.87
C MET A 56 5.59 -13.08 -17.20
N LYS A 57 5.06 -12.40 -16.19
CA LYS A 57 4.51 -11.04 -16.25
C LYS A 57 5.05 -10.22 -15.07
N MET A 58 4.74 -8.92 -15.02
CA MET A 58 5.33 -7.95 -14.08
C MET A 58 5.41 -8.40 -12.61
N GLY A 59 4.40 -9.09 -12.06
CA GLY A 59 4.47 -9.58 -10.67
C GLY A 59 5.56 -10.62 -10.42
N LYS A 60 5.94 -11.38 -11.45
CA LYS A 60 7.06 -12.34 -11.38
C LYS A 60 8.42 -11.63 -11.32
N LEU A 61 8.54 -10.47 -11.97
CA LEU A 61 9.78 -9.67 -11.97
C LEU A 61 10.16 -9.22 -10.56
N PHE A 62 9.18 -8.86 -9.71
CA PHE A 62 9.44 -8.49 -8.31
C PHE A 62 9.96 -9.67 -7.48
N LEU A 63 9.39 -10.87 -7.66
CA LEU A 63 9.89 -12.07 -6.99
C LEU A 63 11.29 -12.43 -7.44
N MET A 64 11.56 -12.38 -8.75
CA MET A 64 12.89 -12.61 -9.31
C MET A 64 13.89 -11.59 -8.78
N ALA A 65 13.58 -10.30 -8.84
CA ALA A 65 14.45 -9.24 -8.34
C ALA A 65 14.78 -9.41 -6.84
N LEU A 66 13.78 -9.70 -5.99
CA LEU A 66 14.03 -9.94 -4.57
C LEU A 66 14.95 -11.15 -4.34
N ARG A 67 14.80 -12.23 -5.11
CA ARG A 67 15.63 -13.43 -4.98
C ARG A 67 17.03 -13.23 -5.54
N ASP A 68 17.14 -12.69 -6.75
CA ASP A 68 18.38 -12.52 -7.49
C ASP A 68 19.30 -11.49 -6.80
N GLN A 69 18.72 -10.49 -6.13
CA GLN A 69 19.46 -9.53 -5.29
C GLN A 69 19.71 -10.04 -3.86
N GLY A 70 19.28 -11.26 -3.53
CA GLY A 70 19.57 -11.90 -2.24
C GLY A 70 18.84 -11.24 -1.06
N PHE A 71 17.59 -10.81 -1.23
CA PHE A 71 16.81 -10.24 -0.13
C PHE A 71 16.81 -11.18 1.08
N PRO A 72 17.32 -10.75 2.25
CA PRO A 72 17.58 -11.66 3.36
C PRO A 72 16.32 -11.99 4.18
N GLY A 73 15.21 -11.29 3.93
CA GLY A 73 13.96 -11.45 4.64
C GLY A 73 13.02 -12.49 4.03
N ALA A 74 11.86 -12.68 4.67
CA ALA A 74 10.84 -13.58 4.16
C ALA A 74 10.13 -12.99 2.92
N ILE A 75 9.95 -13.80 1.88
CA ILE A 75 9.21 -13.43 0.67
C ILE A 75 7.90 -14.21 0.64
N TYR A 76 6.77 -13.51 0.57
CA TYR A 76 5.43 -14.09 0.54
C TYR A 76 4.73 -13.75 -0.79
N PRO A 77 4.78 -14.64 -1.80
CA PRO A 77 3.91 -14.53 -2.95
C PRO A 77 2.45 -14.65 -2.54
N VAL A 78 1.59 -13.77 -3.06
CA VAL A 78 0.14 -13.83 -2.84
C VAL A 78 -0.59 -13.96 -4.18
N ASN A 79 -1.22 -15.11 -4.37
CA ASN A 79 -2.03 -15.48 -5.52
C ASN A 79 -3.20 -16.37 -5.05
N PRO A 80 -4.47 -16.03 -5.34
CA PRO A 80 -5.65 -16.80 -4.89
C PRO A 80 -5.70 -18.26 -5.37
N GLU A 81 -5.05 -18.56 -6.49
CA GLU A 81 -5.18 -19.83 -7.20
C GLU A 81 -3.92 -20.69 -7.08
N ALA A 82 -2.73 -20.09 -7.00
CA ALA A 82 -1.46 -20.83 -6.99
C ALA A 82 -1.07 -21.24 -5.56
N HIS A 83 -0.69 -22.50 -5.36
CA HIS A 83 -0.12 -22.98 -4.10
C HIS A 83 1.39 -22.74 -3.98
N GLU A 84 2.07 -22.68 -5.13
CA GLU A 84 3.51 -22.45 -5.24
C GLU A 84 3.83 -21.66 -6.51
N ILE A 85 4.80 -20.75 -6.43
CA ILE A 85 5.34 -20.00 -7.57
C ILE A 85 6.86 -19.96 -7.42
N ASP A 86 7.57 -20.45 -8.43
CA ASP A 86 9.04 -20.51 -8.48
C ASP A 86 9.69 -21.17 -7.24
N GLY A 87 9.08 -22.22 -6.68
CA GLY A 87 9.59 -22.89 -5.47
C GLY A 87 9.24 -22.18 -4.15
N LEU A 88 8.50 -21.07 -4.20
CA LEU A 88 8.01 -20.37 -3.02
C LEU A 88 6.56 -20.72 -2.74
N LYS A 89 6.29 -21.12 -1.50
CA LYS A 89 4.92 -21.27 -0.99
C LYS A 89 4.14 -19.98 -1.20
N THR A 90 2.97 -20.10 -1.81
CA THR A 90 2.10 -18.97 -2.14
C THR A 90 0.88 -18.97 -1.22
N TYR A 91 0.39 -17.78 -0.91
CA TYR A 91 -0.77 -17.58 -0.04
C TYR A 91 -1.95 -17.02 -0.86
N PRO A 92 -3.19 -17.43 -0.58
CA PRO A 92 -4.34 -16.97 -1.36
C PRO A 92 -4.70 -15.50 -1.12
N ARG A 93 -4.28 -14.95 0.03
CA ARG A 93 -4.56 -13.57 0.47
C ARG A 93 -3.58 -13.17 1.58
N ILE A 94 -3.51 -11.88 1.92
CA ILE A 94 -2.57 -11.38 2.93
C ILE A 94 -2.83 -11.99 4.31
N SER A 95 -4.09 -12.10 4.71
CA SER A 95 -4.48 -12.65 6.03
C SER A 95 -4.18 -14.14 6.22
N ALA A 96 -3.78 -14.86 5.16
CA ALA A 96 -3.35 -16.25 5.25
C ALA A 96 -1.85 -16.40 5.56
N ILE A 97 -1.09 -15.31 5.52
CA ILE A 97 0.35 -15.33 5.83
C ILE A 97 0.51 -15.50 7.34
N PRO A 98 1.24 -16.53 7.82
CA PRO A 98 1.36 -16.81 9.26
C PRO A 98 2.29 -15.83 9.99
N GLY A 99 3.16 -15.14 9.25
CA GLY A 99 4.17 -14.23 9.78
C GLY A 99 3.85 -12.74 9.61
N PRO A 100 4.67 -11.88 10.21
CA PRO A 100 4.60 -10.45 9.97
C PRO A 100 4.91 -10.13 8.51
N VAL A 101 4.34 -9.04 8.02
CA VAL A 101 4.62 -8.48 6.69
C VAL A 101 5.03 -7.02 6.88
N ASP A 102 6.29 -6.71 6.62
CA ASP A 102 6.80 -5.34 6.78
C ASP A 102 6.39 -4.47 5.57
N LEU A 103 6.51 -5.01 4.36
CA LEU A 103 6.19 -4.33 3.10
C LEU A 103 5.25 -5.19 2.23
N ALA A 104 4.20 -4.59 1.67
CA ALA A 104 3.38 -5.20 0.63
C ALA A 104 3.54 -4.47 -0.72
N ILE A 105 3.87 -5.19 -1.79
CA ILE A 105 3.91 -4.68 -3.17
C ILE A 105 2.63 -5.16 -3.87
N LEU A 106 1.76 -4.21 -4.26
CA LEU A 106 0.43 -4.50 -4.80
C LEU A 106 0.42 -4.36 -6.32
N LEU A 107 0.20 -5.50 -7.00
CA LEU A 107 0.05 -5.62 -8.45
C LEU A 107 -1.33 -6.16 -8.84
N VAL A 108 -2.37 -5.62 -8.22
CA VAL A 108 -3.76 -6.01 -8.46
C VAL A 108 -4.49 -4.97 -9.32
N PRO A 109 -5.59 -5.30 -10.02
CA PRO A 109 -6.41 -4.30 -10.69
C PRO A 109 -6.90 -3.22 -9.71
N ASN A 110 -7.08 -1.98 -10.17
CA ASN A 110 -7.45 -0.82 -9.33
C ASN A 110 -8.69 -1.07 -8.45
N GLN A 111 -9.70 -1.76 -8.99
CA GLN A 111 -10.93 -2.17 -8.29
C GLN A 111 -10.66 -3.05 -7.06
N ARG A 112 -9.53 -3.76 -7.02
CA ARG A 112 -9.12 -4.62 -5.90
C ARG A 112 -8.12 -3.96 -4.95
N SER A 113 -7.51 -2.84 -5.33
CA SER A 113 -6.45 -2.21 -4.54
C SER A 113 -6.91 -1.77 -3.16
N LEU A 114 -8.10 -1.14 -3.05
CA LEU A 114 -8.64 -0.71 -1.75
C LEU A 114 -8.99 -1.89 -0.83
N PRO A 115 -9.73 -2.93 -1.26
CA PRO A 115 -9.95 -4.13 -0.45
C PRO A 115 -8.65 -4.80 0.04
N VAL A 116 -7.64 -4.91 -0.83
CA VAL A 116 -6.33 -5.47 -0.46
C VAL A 116 -5.60 -4.58 0.54
N LEU A 117 -5.61 -3.26 0.35
CA LEU A 117 -5.05 -2.31 1.32
C LEU A 117 -5.72 -2.41 2.70
N GLN A 118 -7.04 -2.57 2.74
CA GLN A 118 -7.77 -2.78 4.00
C GLN A 118 -7.39 -4.12 4.65
N GLU A 119 -7.16 -5.17 3.86
CA GLU A 119 -6.62 -6.43 4.36
C GLU A 119 -5.20 -6.27 4.93
N CYS A 120 -4.31 -5.57 4.21
CA CYS A 120 -2.98 -5.22 4.68
C CYS A 120 -3.03 -4.48 6.03
N ALA A 121 -3.91 -3.48 6.17
CA ALA A 121 -4.07 -2.74 7.40
C ALA A 121 -4.53 -3.63 8.57
N ARG A 122 -5.49 -4.54 8.34
CA ARG A 122 -5.95 -5.49 9.35
C ARG A 122 -4.88 -6.50 9.75
N HIS A 123 -4.06 -6.95 8.80
CA HIS A 123 -2.93 -7.85 9.05
C HIS A 123 -1.76 -7.17 9.78
N GLY A 124 -1.74 -5.83 9.83
CA GLY A 124 -0.67 -5.06 10.44
C GLY A 124 0.53 -4.83 9.51
N VAL A 125 0.31 -4.83 8.19
CA VAL A 125 1.34 -4.45 7.22
C VAL A 125 1.80 -3.03 7.48
N ARG A 126 3.12 -2.81 7.57
CA ARG A 126 3.68 -1.51 7.99
C ARG A 126 3.82 -0.51 6.85
N ALA A 127 4.09 -0.98 5.63
CA ALA A 127 4.19 -0.17 4.43
C ALA A 127 3.60 -0.89 3.21
N ALA A 128 3.06 -0.14 2.26
CA ALA A 128 2.55 -0.68 1.00
C ALA A 128 3.00 0.17 -0.20
N VAL A 129 3.40 -0.49 -1.28
CA VAL A 129 3.71 0.12 -2.58
C VAL A 129 2.66 -0.33 -3.58
N LEU A 130 1.88 0.61 -4.10
CA LEU A 130 0.91 0.34 -5.16
C LEU A 130 1.58 0.54 -6.51
N PHE A 131 1.79 -0.57 -7.24
CA PHE A 131 2.26 -0.52 -8.62
C PHE A 131 1.09 -0.39 -9.61
N THR A 132 -0.14 -0.59 -9.12
CA THR A 132 -1.38 -0.39 -9.87
C THR A 132 -1.54 1.08 -10.31
N ALA A 133 -1.97 1.29 -11.56
CA ALA A 133 -2.32 2.59 -12.11
C ALA A 133 -3.85 2.76 -12.24
N GLY A 134 -4.30 3.94 -12.69
CA GLY A 134 -5.73 4.23 -12.91
C GLY A 134 -6.45 4.74 -11.65
N PHE A 135 -5.73 5.52 -10.83
CA PHE A 135 -6.28 6.36 -9.75
C PHE A 135 -6.28 7.82 -10.23
N ALA A 136 -7.14 8.67 -9.64
CA ALA A 136 -7.40 10.05 -10.05
C ALA A 136 -7.16 11.03 -8.89
#